data_AF-A0A1Y2N4J6-F1
#
_entry.id   AF-A0A1Y2N4J6-F1
#
_cell.length_a   1.000
_cell.length_b   1.000
_cell.length_c   1.000
_cell.angle_alpha   90.00
_cell.angle_beta   90.00
_cell.angle_gamma   90.00
#
_symmetry.space_group_name_H-M   'P 1'
#
loop_
_entity.id
_entity.type
_entity.pdbx_description
1 polymer ?
#
loop_
_entity_poly.entity_id
_entity_poly.type
_entity_poly.pdbx_seq_one_letter_code
_entity_poly.pdbx_strand_id
1 'polypeptide(L)'
;MPVISLDHRVDGPPDLVAGVLRETASAAVAVARAGARLTAPARLLVAGDEVRVTLPGGLVGCRTRIIRAGRDGLWSELASGPLTALRHVTRAVPDGAGTLVRDELSWTPPLGGPGRLSDPVLRHYGRRLLAARREVIGERVGELRAAPAVVGAAIVRDGRLLAAQRSYPAELAGRWELPGGGVEPGETEADAVARECAEELDARVVTGERLGTDLPIGRRVLRIHTARLLPGSPEPQPREHRALRWVGAREIATLGWLDADRAVLGELVDLLRG
;
A
#
# COMPACT_ATOMS: atom_id res chain seq x y z
N MET A 1 -26.89 -5.75 -12.24
CA MET A 1 -25.71 -6.22 -11.49
C MET A 1 -25.99 -6.04 -10.00
N PRO A 2 -26.11 -7.10 -9.20
CA PRO A 2 -26.12 -7.01 -7.74
C PRO A 2 -25.01 -6.08 -7.23
N VAL A 3 -25.38 -5.21 -6.29
CA VAL A 3 -24.44 -4.35 -5.54
C VAL A 3 -24.79 -4.43 -4.06
N ILE A 4 -23.77 -4.44 -3.23
CA ILE A 4 -23.87 -4.17 -1.79
C ILE A 4 -22.82 -3.13 -1.44
N SER A 5 -23.16 -2.26 -0.51
CA SER A 5 -22.23 -1.24 -0.03
C SER A 5 -22.31 -1.11 1.48
N LEU A 6 -21.22 -0.61 2.06
CA LEU A 6 -21.13 -0.23 3.46
C LEU A 6 -20.27 1.03 3.58
N ASP A 7 -20.90 2.11 3.99
CA ASP A 7 -20.22 3.36 4.33
C ASP A 7 -19.98 3.40 5.83
N HIS A 8 -18.76 3.76 6.23
CA HIS A 8 -18.41 3.92 7.64
C HIS A 8 -17.29 4.93 7.82
N ARG A 9 -17.31 5.61 8.96
CA ARG A 9 -16.23 6.53 9.35
C ARG A 9 -15.13 5.76 10.07
N VAL A 10 -13.89 6.07 9.72
CA VAL A 10 -12.68 5.62 10.41
C VAL A 10 -12.00 6.83 11.01
N ASP A 11 -11.65 6.73 12.31
CA ASP A 11 -10.94 7.79 13.02
C ASP A 11 -9.43 7.72 12.72
N GLY A 12 -9.04 8.27 11.57
CA GLY A 12 -7.66 8.40 11.13
C GLY A 12 -7.55 9.16 9.81
N PRO A 13 -6.35 9.68 9.49
CA PRO A 13 -6.14 10.48 8.30
C PRO A 13 -6.26 9.64 7.03
N PRO A 14 -6.71 10.23 5.90
CA PRO A 14 -6.92 9.51 4.64
C PRO A 14 -5.72 8.72 4.16
N ASP A 15 -4.50 9.27 4.28
CA ASP A 15 -3.28 8.61 3.83
C ASP A 15 -3.00 7.30 4.58
N LEU A 16 -3.28 7.25 5.89
CA LEU A 16 -3.13 6.05 6.72
C LEU A 16 -4.23 5.04 6.44
N VAL A 17 -5.48 5.50 6.31
CA VAL A 17 -6.61 4.63 5.97
C VAL A 17 -6.36 3.98 4.61
N ALA A 18 -5.99 4.76 3.61
CA ALA A 18 -5.64 4.27 2.28
C ALA A 18 -4.46 3.28 2.30
N GLY A 19 -3.44 3.54 3.13
CA GLY A 19 -2.36 2.60 3.38
C GLY A 19 -2.81 1.24 3.92
N VAL A 20 -3.66 1.25 4.95
CA VAL A 20 -4.23 0.04 5.57
C VAL A 20 -5.10 -0.73 4.59
N LEU A 21 -5.84 -0.06 3.69
CA LEU A 21 -6.63 -0.74 2.67
C LEU A 21 -5.79 -1.64 1.76
N ARG A 22 -4.50 -1.32 1.58
CA ARG A 22 -3.56 -2.06 0.73
C ARG A 22 -2.89 -3.23 1.47
N GLU A 23 -2.98 -3.28 2.80
CA GLU A 23 -2.30 -4.28 3.63
C GLU A 23 -2.98 -5.65 3.52
N THR A 24 -2.24 -6.64 3.01
CA THR A 24 -2.78 -7.97 2.75
C THR A 24 -3.08 -8.74 4.02
N ALA A 25 -2.35 -8.48 5.12
CA ALA A 25 -2.65 -9.05 6.43
C ALA A 25 -4.03 -8.62 6.92
N SER A 26 -4.34 -7.32 6.88
CA SER A 26 -5.65 -6.78 7.25
C SER A 26 -6.76 -7.33 6.35
N ALA A 27 -6.53 -7.38 5.04
CA ALA A 27 -7.48 -7.99 4.12
C ALA A 27 -7.72 -9.48 4.42
N ALA A 28 -6.67 -10.24 4.72
CA ALA A 28 -6.75 -11.67 5.04
C ALA A 28 -7.55 -11.92 6.32
N VAL A 29 -7.36 -11.12 7.37
CA VAL A 29 -8.14 -11.21 8.61
C VAL A 29 -9.63 -10.96 8.33
N ALA A 30 -9.97 -9.91 7.58
CA ALA A 30 -11.37 -9.61 7.25
C ALA A 30 -12.01 -10.73 6.41
N VAL A 31 -11.29 -11.25 5.42
CA VAL A 31 -11.74 -12.40 4.60
C VAL A 31 -11.92 -13.66 5.44
N ALA A 32 -11.05 -13.91 6.42
CA ALA A 32 -11.15 -15.02 7.36
C ALA A 32 -12.37 -14.89 8.30
N ARG A 33 -12.64 -13.69 8.84
CA ARG A 33 -13.86 -13.41 9.64
C ARG A 33 -15.14 -13.65 8.83
N ALA A 34 -15.09 -13.47 7.50
CA ALA A 34 -16.18 -13.81 6.58
C ALA A 34 -16.25 -15.31 6.20
N GLY A 35 -15.32 -16.15 6.66
CA GLY A 35 -15.29 -17.60 6.45
C GLY A 35 -14.51 -18.05 5.20
N ALA A 36 -13.76 -17.16 4.55
CA ALA A 36 -12.96 -17.46 3.36
C ALA A 36 -11.45 -17.35 3.65
N ARG A 37 -10.62 -17.67 2.67
CA ARG A 37 -9.16 -17.48 2.76
C ARG A 37 -8.66 -16.57 1.65
N LEU A 38 -7.69 -15.71 1.97
CA LEU A 38 -7.03 -14.82 1.03
C LEU A 38 -5.58 -15.25 0.83
N THR A 39 -5.12 -15.24 -0.42
CA THR A 39 -3.70 -15.39 -0.78
C THR A 39 -3.32 -14.24 -1.69
N ALA A 40 -2.21 -13.57 -1.38
CA ALA A 40 -1.73 -12.40 -2.11
C ALA A 40 -0.22 -12.51 -2.39
N PRO A 41 0.29 -11.81 -3.41
CA PRO A 41 1.68 -11.93 -3.85
C PRO A 41 2.67 -11.10 -3.02
N ALA A 42 2.17 -10.13 -2.25
CA ALA A 42 2.99 -9.15 -1.51
C ALA A 42 2.30 -8.72 -0.21
N ARG A 43 3.01 -7.98 0.64
CA ARG A 43 2.45 -7.42 1.90
C ARG A 43 1.57 -6.19 1.67
N LEU A 44 1.90 -5.37 0.68
CA LEU A 44 1.13 -4.19 0.29
C LEU A 44 0.78 -4.28 -1.19
N LEU A 45 -0.52 -4.12 -1.47
CA LEU A 45 -1.06 -4.25 -2.81
C LEU A 45 -0.81 -3.00 -3.67
N VAL A 46 -0.51 -3.23 -4.94
CA VAL A 46 -0.37 -2.22 -6.00
C VAL A 46 -1.19 -2.62 -7.22
N ALA A 47 -1.39 -1.69 -8.15
CA ALA A 47 -2.01 -1.98 -9.44
C ALA A 47 -1.27 -3.11 -10.17
N GLY A 48 -2.02 -4.07 -10.70
CA GLY A 48 -1.50 -5.26 -11.38
C GLY A 48 -1.40 -6.51 -10.49
N ASP A 49 -1.34 -6.38 -9.17
CA ASP A 49 -1.32 -7.54 -8.26
C ASP A 49 -2.61 -8.36 -8.38
N GLU A 50 -2.50 -9.68 -8.32
CA GLU A 50 -3.65 -10.58 -8.26
C GLU A 50 -3.78 -11.25 -6.91
N VAL A 51 -4.95 -11.11 -6.30
CA VAL A 51 -5.31 -11.72 -5.01
C VAL A 51 -6.30 -12.85 -5.25
N ARG A 52 -6.11 -13.99 -4.59
CA ARG A 52 -7.05 -15.11 -4.63
C ARG A 52 -7.87 -15.15 -3.34
N VAL A 53 -9.19 -15.16 -3.48
CA VAL A 53 -10.14 -15.43 -2.39
C VAL A 53 -10.78 -16.80 -2.63
N THR A 54 -10.62 -17.70 -1.67
CA THR A 54 -11.15 -19.07 -1.70
C THR A 54 -12.26 -19.21 -0.66
N LEU A 55 -13.45 -19.60 -1.11
CA LEU A 55 -14.63 -19.77 -0.26
C LEU A 55 -14.52 -21.01 0.65
N PRO A 56 -15.34 -21.10 1.72
CA PRO A 56 -15.40 -22.28 2.57
C PRO A 56 -15.58 -23.57 1.75
N GLY A 57 -14.86 -24.63 2.12
CA GLY A 57 -14.84 -25.90 1.37
C GLY A 57 -13.78 -25.99 0.26
N GLY A 58 -13.09 -24.89 -0.08
CA GLY A 58 -11.86 -24.93 -0.88
C GLY A 58 -12.03 -25.17 -2.39
N LEU A 59 -13.22 -25.59 -2.84
CA LEU A 59 -13.50 -25.95 -4.24
C LEU A 59 -13.78 -24.75 -5.16
N VAL A 60 -14.14 -23.59 -4.58
CA VAL A 60 -14.57 -22.41 -5.33
C VAL A 60 -13.78 -21.19 -4.88
N GLY A 61 -13.21 -20.45 -5.83
CA GLY A 61 -12.49 -19.21 -5.55
C GLY A 61 -12.47 -18.26 -6.73
N CYS A 62 -12.23 -16.99 -6.44
CA CYS A 62 -12.01 -15.94 -7.43
C CYS A 62 -10.60 -15.40 -7.29
N ARG A 63 -9.96 -15.08 -8.42
CA ARG A 63 -8.83 -14.15 -8.45
C ARG A 63 -9.36 -12.79 -8.84
N THR A 64 -9.00 -11.77 -8.08
CA THR A 64 -9.22 -10.36 -8.42
C THR A 64 -7.88 -9.70 -8.68
N ARG A 65 -7.82 -8.85 -9.71
CA ARG A 65 -6.68 -8.01 -10.03
C ARG A 65 -6.92 -6.62 -9.46
N ILE A 66 -5.91 -6.07 -8.79
CA ILE A 66 -5.93 -4.68 -8.35
C ILE A 66 -5.76 -3.80 -9.58
N ILE A 67 -6.73 -2.92 -9.82
CA ILE A 67 -6.72 -1.99 -10.95
C ILE A 67 -6.05 -0.67 -10.56
N ARG A 68 -6.30 -0.23 -9.33
CA ARG A 68 -5.78 1.03 -8.77
C ARG A 68 -5.65 0.91 -7.27
N ALA A 69 -4.58 1.47 -6.73
CA ALA A 69 -4.35 1.62 -5.29
C ALA A 69 -3.65 2.96 -5.07
N GLY A 70 -4.14 3.77 -4.14
CA GLY A 70 -3.60 5.10 -3.87
C GLY A 70 -4.33 5.79 -2.73
N ARG A 71 -4.09 7.09 -2.55
CA ARG A 71 -4.70 7.91 -1.47
C ARG A 71 -6.23 7.95 -1.51
N ASP A 72 -6.81 7.75 -2.69
CA ASP A 72 -8.25 7.76 -2.91
C ASP A 72 -8.92 6.41 -2.63
N GLY A 73 -8.13 5.34 -2.43
CA GLY A 73 -8.63 4.02 -2.03
C GLY A 73 -8.03 2.86 -2.83
N LEU A 74 -8.83 1.80 -3.00
CA LEU A 74 -8.43 0.54 -3.64
C LEU A 74 -9.54 0.01 -4.55
N TRP A 75 -9.17 -0.38 -5.77
CA TRP A 75 -10.05 -0.94 -6.78
C TRP A 75 -9.55 -2.30 -7.24
N SER A 76 -10.43 -3.27 -7.30
CA SER A 76 -10.13 -4.57 -7.89
C SER A 76 -11.28 -5.10 -8.74
N GLU A 77 -10.92 -5.89 -9.74
CA GLU A 77 -11.86 -6.53 -10.67
C GLU A 77 -11.53 -8.01 -10.84
N LEU A 78 -12.52 -8.79 -11.27
CA LEU A 78 -12.35 -10.22 -11.53
C LEU A 78 -11.26 -10.45 -12.59
N ALA A 79 -10.26 -11.24 -12.24
CA ALA A 79 -9.25 -11.75 -13.17
C ALA A 79 -9.64 -13.15 -13.68
N SER A 80 -10.11 -14.02 -12.78
CA SER A 80 -10.60 -15.36 -13.14
C SER A 80 -11.47 -15.93 -12.03
N GLY A 81 -12.43 -16.78 -12.37
CA GLY A 81 -13.26 -17.47 -11.38
C GLY A 81 -14.59 -17.93 -11.99
N PRO A 82 -15.51 -18.43 -11.17
CA PRO A 82 -16.83 -18.88 -11.62
C PRO A 82 -17.80 -17.71 -11.92
N LEU A 83 -17.52 -16.50 -11.45
CA LEU A 83 -18.34 -15.32 -11.73
C LEU A 83 -18.07 -14.82 -13.15
N THR A 84 -19.05 -14.15 -13.77
CA THR A 84 -18.83 -13.46 -15.04
C THR A 84 -18.17 -12.10 -14.83
N ALA A 85 -18.46 -11.45 -13.71
CA ALA A 85 -17.80 -10.23 -13.28
C ALA A 85 -17.83 -10.12 -11.75
N LEU A 86 -16.82 -9.46 -11.18
CA LEU A 86 -16.73 -9.06 -9.78
C LEU A 86 -15.96 -7.75 -9.76
N ARG A 87 -16.46 -6.75 -9.04
CA ARG A 87 -15.77 -5.49 -8.79
C ARG A 87 -15.87 -5.17 -7.31
N HIS A 88 -14.75 -4.74 -6.74
CA HIS A 88 -14.68 -4.27 -5.36
C HIS A 88 -13.99 -2.90 -5.38
N VAL A 89 -14.73 -1.89 -4.93
CA VAL A 89 -14.29 -0.50 -4.90
C VAL A 89 -14.39 0.00 -3.48
N THR A 90 -13.24 0.30 -2.88
CA THR A 90 -13.18 1.01 -1.60
C THR A 90 -12.64 2.41 -1.86
N ARG A 91 -13.41 3.44 -1.48
CA ARG A 91 -12.96 4.83 -1.55
C ARG A 91 -12.65 5.35 -0.16
N ALA A 92 -11.54 6.06 -0.01
CA ALA A 92 -11.17 6.81 1.18
C ALA A 92 -11.39 8.30 0.90
N VAL A 93 -12.38 8.90 1.56
CA VAL A 93 -12.75 10.31 1.38
C VAL A 93 -12.45 11.08 2.66
N PRO A 94 -11.71 12.21 2.61
CA PRO A 94 -11.50 13.05 3.79
C PRO A 94 -12.83 13.46 4.44
N ASP A 95 -12.93 13.33 5.76
CA ASP A 95 -14.12 13.68 6.55
C ASP A 95 -13.74 14.30 7.91
N GLY A 96 -13.44 15.61 7.85
CA GLY A 96 -12.87 16.36 8.97
C GLY A 96 -11.51 15.81 9.39
N ALA A 97 -11.36 15.46 10.67
CA ALA A 97 -10.14 14.83 11.20
C ALA A 97 -10.03 13.32 10.88
N GLY A 98 -11.08 12.71 10.31
CA GLY A 98 -11.15 11.29 10.00
C GLY A 98 -11.32 11.04 8.49
N THR A 99 -11.71 9.80 8.17
CA THR A 99 -11.93 9.36 6.79
C THR A 99 -13.27 8.64 6.67
N LEU A 100 -14.09 9.04 5.71
CA LEU A 100 -15.25 8.28 5.28
C LEU A 100 -14.79 7.20 4.29
N VAL A 101 -14.93 5.95 4.70
CA VAL A 101 -14.68 4.78 3.85
C VAL A 101 -15.99 4.34 3.21
N ARG A 102 -16.04 4.36 1.88
CA ARG A 102 -17.17 3.84 1.10
C ARG A 102 -16.76 2.55 0.41
N ASP A 103 -17.33 1.43 0.85
CA ASP A 103 -16.93 0.11 0.37
C ASP A 103 -18.06 -0.53 -0.44
N GLU A 104 -17.83 -0.81 -1.72
CA GLU A 104 -18.83 -1.30 -2.67
C GLU A 104 -18.36 -2.60 -3.33
N LEU A 105 -19.19 -3.63 -3.26
CA LEU A 105 -18.98 -4.92 -3.92
C LEU A 105 -20.11 -5.17 -4.91
N SER A 106 -19.76 -5.44 -6.17
CA SER A 106 -20.72 -5.78 -7.21
C SER A 106 -20.26 -6.99 -8.03
N TRP A 107 -21.21 -7.79 -8.52
CA TRP A 107 -20.89 -9.00 -9.28
C TRP A 107 -21.95 -9.33 -10.32
N THR A 108 -21.55 -10.14 -11.31
CA THR A 108 -22.46 -10.81 -12.23
C THR A 108 -22.36 -12.32 -12.00
N PRO A 109 -23.45 -12.99 -11.58
CA PRO A 109 -23.48 -14.44 -11.40
C PRO A 109 -23.09 -15.20 -12.69
N PRO A 110 -22.65 -16.46 -12.58
CA PRO A 110 -22.42 -17.31 -13.76
C PRO A 110 -23.66 -17.42 -14.65
N LEU A 111 -23.44 -17.63 -15.95
CA LEU A 111 -24.50 -17.92 -16.91
C LEU A 111 -25.17 -19.28 -16.60
N GLY A 112 -26.49 -19.36 -16.77
CA GLY A 112 -27.29 -20.59 -16.58
C GLY A 112 -28.11 -20.67 -15.28
N GLY A 113 -28.91 -21.74 -15.14
CA GLY A 113 -29.79 -21.99 -13.98
C GLY A 113 -29.12 -21.91 -12.58
N PRO A 114 -27.85 -22.38 -12.39
CA PRO A 114 -27.12 -22.25 -11.13
C PRO A 114 -26.83 -20.80 -10.70
N GLY A 115 -26.81 -19.84 -11.64
CA GLY A 115 -26.50 -18.43 -11.35
C GLY A 115 -27.58 -17.70 -10.53
N ARG A 116 -28.84 -18.16 -10.59
CA ARG A 116 -29.94 -17.57 -9.79
C ARG A 116 -29.90 -17.99 -8.32
N LEU A 117 -29.34 -19.18 -8.02
CA LEU A 117 -29.26 -19.72 -6.66
C LEU A 117 -28.02 -19.22 -5.90
N SER A 118 -26.99 -18.75 -6.59
CA SER A 118 -25.77 -18.24 -5.95
C SER A 118 -25.91 -16.84 -5.36
N ASP A 119 -26.85 -16.01 -5.85
CA ASP A 119 -26.94 -14.60 -5.46
C ASP A 119 -27.20 -14.39 -3.95
N PRO A 120 -28.14 -15.09 -3.29
CA PRO A 120 -28.36 -14.94 -1.85
C PRO A 120 -27.12 -15.30 -1.02
N VAL A 121 -26.39 -16.34 -1.42
CA VAL A 121 -25.15 -16.79 -0.75
C VAL A 121 -24.06 -15.73 -0.91
N LEU A 122 -23.87 -15.19 -2.11
CA LEU A 122 -22.90 -14.14 -2.39
C LEU A 122 -23.23 -12.83 -1.65
N ARG A 123 -24.53 -12.46 -1.55
CA ARG A 123 -24.97 -11.31 -0.74
C ARG A 123 -24.66 -11.52 0.74
N HIS A 124 -24.96 -12.70 1.26
CA HIS A 124 -24.69 -13.02 2.67
C HIS A 124 -23.19 -12.94 2.97
N TYR A 125 -22.36 -13.60 2.14
CA TYR A 125 -20.91 -13.53 2.26
C TYR A 125 -20.39 -12.09 2.15
N GLY A 126 -20.81 -11.37 1.12
CA GLY A 126 -20.37 -10.00 0.87
C GLY A 126 -20.71 -9.06 2.02
N ARG A 127 -21.91 -9.16 2.62
CA ARG A 127 -22.28 -8.37 3.81
C ARG A 127 -21.37 -8.66 5.00
N ARG A 128 -21.08 -9.95 5.24
CA ARG A 128 -20.13 -10.36 6.30
C ARG A 128 -18.72 -9.84 6.03
N LEU A 129 -18.28 -9.87 4.78
CA LEU A 129 -16.97 -9.33 4.38
C LEU A 129 -16.88 -7.82 4.62
N LEU A 130 -17.87 -7.04 4.16
CA LEU A 130 -17.86 -5.59 4.36
C LEU A 130 -17.92 -5.22 5.85
N ALA A 131 -18.73 -5.92 6.65
CA ALA A 131 -18.77 -5.72 8.10
C ALA A 131 -17.44 -6.03 8.77
N ALA A 132 -16.82 -7.17 8.44
CA ALA A 132 -15.50 -7.55 8.98
C ALA A 132 -14.40 -6.57 8.56
N ARG A 133 -14.44 -6.07 7.32
CA ARG A 133 -13.51 -5.06 6.83
C ARG A 133 -13.60 -3.76 7.63
N ARG A 134 -14.82 -3.27 7.91
CA ARG A 134 -15.04 -2.08 8.75
C ARG A 134 -14.34 -2.20 10.10
N GLU A 135 -14.50 -3.35 10.78
CA GLU A 135 -13.87 -3.59 12.08
C GLU A 135 -12.35 -3.64 11.95
N VAL A 136 -11.82 -4.47 11.06
CA VAL A 136 -10.36 -4.67 10.91
C VAL A 136 -9.65 -3.40 10.50
N ILE A 137 -10.22 -2.61 9.57
CA ILE A 137 -9.64 -1.33 9.15
C ILE A 137 -9.63 -0.35 10.33
N GLY A 138 -10.74 -0.26 11.08
CA GLY A 138 -10.83 0.63 12.24
C GLY A 138 -9.83 0.26 13.34
N GLU A 139 -9.76 -1.02 13.71
CA GLU A 139 -8.78 -1.57 14.67
C GLU A 139 -7.35 -1.24 14.22
N ARG A 140 -7.03 -1.56 12.97
CA ARG A 140 -5.67 -1.41 12.43
C ARG A 140 -5.22 0.04 12.33
N VAL A 141 -6.11 0.93 11.90
CA VAL A 141 -5.82 2.37 11.86
C VAL A 141 -5.63 2.92 13.28
N GLY A 142 -6.45 2.49 14.24
CA GLY A 142 -6.28 2.85 15.65
C GLY A 142 -4.92 2.45 16.21
N GLU A 143 -4.46 1.23 15.92
CA GLU A 143 -3.12 0.77 16.30
C GLU A 143 -2.00 1.62 15.69
N LEU A 144 -2.10 1.91 14.39
CA LEU A 144 -1.03 2.58 13.65
C LEU A 144 -0.96 4.08 13.89
N ARG A 145 -2.03 4.72 14.36
CA ARG A 145 -2.00 6.15 14.72
C ARG A 145 -1.03 6.47 15.85
N ALA A 146 -0.81 5.52 16.76
CA ALA A 146 0.14 5.63 17.86
C ALA A 146 1.46 4.89 17.58
N ALA A 147 1.63 4.33 16.37
CA ALA A 147 2.81 3.58 16.03
C ALA A 147 4.02 4.51 15.75
N PRO A 148 5.26 4.04 16.01
CA PRO A 148 6.45 4.76 15.59
C PRO A 148 6.47 4.98 14.08
N ALA A 149 6.85 6.19 13.68
CA ALA A 149 7.02 6.55 12.28
C ALA A 149 8.43 6.18 11.79
N VAL A 150 8.49 5.82 10.52
CA VAL A 150 9.73 5.65 9.74
C VAL A 150 9.58 6.55 8.53
N VAL A 151 10.64 7.25 8.14
CA VAL A 151 10.67 8.09 6.95
C VAL A 151 11.47 7.43 5.84
N GLY A 152 11.08 7.66 4.60
CA GLY A 152 11.88 7.35 3.43
C GLY A 152 12.03 8.58 2.55
N ALA A 153 13.22 8.81 2.02
CA ALA A 153 13.56 9.98 1.22
C ALA A 153 13.57 9.64 -0.28
N ALA A 154 12.59 10.16 -1.01
CA ALA A 154 12.60 10.16 -2.47
C ALA A 154 13.49 11.30 -2.99
N ILE A 155 14.80 11.08 -2.96
CA ILE A 155 15.80 12.07 -3.39
C ILE A 155 15.85 12.12 -4.92
N VAL A 156 15.50 13.27 -5.50
CA VAL A 156 15.47 13.47 -6.95
C VAL A 156 16.52 14.48 -7.40
N ARG A 157 17.24 14.14 -8.49
CA ARG A 157 18.16 15.03 -9.20
C ARG A 157 18.11 14.72 -10.70
N ASP A 158 17.93 15.74 -11.53
CA ASP A 158 17.94 15.63 -13.00
C ASP A 158 17.01 14.53 -13.55
N GLY A 159 15.78 14.44 -13.02
CA GLY A 159 14.79 13.44 -13.44
C GLY A 159 15.15 12.00 -13.06
N ARG A 160 16.05 11.81 -12.09
CA ARG A 160 16.45 10.51 -11.54
C ARG A 160 16.24 10.45 -10.04
N LEU A 161 15.83 9.29 -9.55
CA LEU A 161 15.65 8.96 -8.14
C LEU A 161 16.89 8.23 -7.62
N LEU A 162 17.36 8.57 -6.41
CA LEU A 162 18.37 7.77 -5.72
C LEU A 162 17.71 6.55 -5.07
N ALA A 163 18.09 5.35 -5.50
CA ALA A 163 17.72 4.09 -4.87
C ALA A 163 18.92 3.53 -4.09
N ALA A 164 18.65 2.94 -2.92
CA ALA A 164 19.66 2.33 -2.06
C ALA A 164 19.45 0.81 -1.98
N GLN A 165 20.53 0.03 -2.07
CA GLN A 165 20.46 -1.44 -2.03
C GLN A 165 20.81 -1.95 -0.64
N ARG A 166 19.91 -2.71 -0.01
CA ARG A 166 20.09 -3.23 1.34
C ARG A 166 21.30 -4.16 1.46
N SER A 167 22.06 -3.95 2.52
CA SER A 167 23.14 -4.83 2.95
C SER A 167 22.64 -5.97 3.84
N TYR A 168 21.64 -5.69 4.69
CA TYR A 168 21.09 -6.61 5.69
C TYR A 168 19.61 -6.29 5.99
N PRO A 169 18.86 -7.18 6.67
CA PRO A 169 19.19 -8.57 7.02
C PRO A 169 19.26 -9.48 5.78
N ALA A 170 19.76 -10.71 5.91
CA ALA A 170 20.09 -11.59 4.79
C ALA A 170 18.91 -11.87 3.85
N GLU A 171 17.70 -11.95 4.41
CA GLU A 171 16.45 -12.15 3.67
C GLU A 171 16.04 -10.96 2.78
N LEU A 172 16.58 -9.76 3.06
CA LEU A 172 16.33 -8.54 2.28
C LEU A 172 17.59 -8.03 1.55
N ALA A 173 18.75 -8.64 1.79
CA ALA A 173 20.00 -8.22 1.18
C ALA A 173 19.91 -8.27 -0.35
N GLY A 174 20.35 -7.19 -1.01
CA GLY A 174 20.26 -7.04 -2.46
C GLY A 174 18.94 -6.47 -2.99
N ARG A 175 17.90 -6.34 -2.15
CA ARG A 175 16.69 -5.58 -2.51
C ARG A 175 16.93 -4.08 -2.41
N TRP A 176 16.11 -3.32 -3.12
CA TRP A 176 16.21 -1.86 -3.21
C TRP A 176 15.15 -1.17 -2.35
N GLU A 177 15.49 0.00 -1.83
CA GLU A 177 14.64 0.84 -1.00
C GLU A 177 14.96 2.32 -1.18
N LEU A 178 14.08 3.17 -0.67
CA LEU A 178 14.37 4.57 -0.43
C LEU A 178 15.19 4.67 0.87
N PRO A 179 16.27 5.49 0.90
CA PRO A 179 17.05 5.73 2.11
C PRO A 179 16.20 6.41 3.19
N GLY A 180 16.50 6.15 4.45
CA GLY A 180 15.73 6.68 5.57
C GLY A 180 15.63 5.70 6.75
N GLY A 181 15.04 6.19 7.85
CA GLY A 181 14.99 5.44 9.09
C GLY A 181 13.92 5.93 10.05
N GLY A 182 14.08 5.57 11.32
CA GLY A 182 13.08 5.85 12.35
C GLY A 182 13.05 7.34 12.71
N VAL A 183 11.85 7.87 12.97
CA VAL A 183 11.72 9.21 13.57
C VAL A 183 11.98 9.12 15.06
N GLU A 184 12.92 9.91 15.58
CA GLU A 184 13.28 9.92 16.99
C GLU A 184 12.30 10.76 17.85
N PRO A 185 12.24 10.52 19.17
CA PRO A 185 11.40 11.33 20.06
C PRO A 185 11.75 12.82 20.02
N GLY A 186 10.77 13.66 19.69
CA GLY A 186 10.95 15.11 19.57
C GLY A 186 11.46 15.58 18.21
N GLU A 187 11.76 14.66 17.30
CA GLU A 187 12.21 14.94 15.94
C GLU A 187 11.02 15.15 14.99
N THR A 188 11.12 16.11 14.07
CA THR A 188 10.14 16.22 12.97
C THR A 188 10.47 15.22 11.86
N GLU A 189 9.48 14.82 11.05
CA GLU A 189 9.76 13.94 9.90
C GLU A 189 10.79 14.54 8.92
N ALA A 190 10.81 15.88 8.79
CA ALA A 190 11.77 16.56 7.93
C ALA A 190 13.19 16.52 8.50
N ASP A 191 13.34 16.68 9.81
CA ASP A 191 14.63 16.54 10.50
C ASP A 191 15.14 15.10 10.42
N ALA A 192 14.24 14.12 10.61
CA ALA A 192 14.58 12.70 10.45
C ALA A 192 15.09 12.39 9.05
N VAL A 193 14.41 12.86 7.98
CA VAL A 193 14.90 12.69 6.61
C VAL A 193 16.28 13.30 6.42
N ALA A 194 16.52 14.50 6.94
CA ALA A 194 17.80 15.17 6.80
C ALA A 194 18.93 14.46 7.56
N ARG A 195 18.66 13.98 8.79
CA ARG A 195 19.59 13.21 9.61
C ARG A 195 19.94 11.88 8.95
N GLU A 196 18.93 11.09 8.58
CA GLU A 196 19.13 9.77 7.96
C GLU A 196 19.90 9.89 6.64
N CYS A 197 19.61 10.89 5.80
CA CYS A 197 20.39 11.14 4.58
C CYS A 197 21.85 11.54 4.89
N ALA A 198 22.11 12.26 5.98
CA ALA A 198 23.47 12.60 6.37
C ALA A 198 24.24 11.38 6.87
N GLU A 199 23.59 10.51 7.65
CA GLU A 199 24.18 9.31 8.27
C GLU A 199 24.40 8.18 7.25
N GLU A 200 23.35 7.85 6.48
CA GLU A 200 23.39 6.71 5.54
C GLU A 200 24.10 7.05 4.23
N LEU A 201 24.11 8.34 3.83
CA LEU A 201 24.52 8.76 2.50
C LEU A 201 25.64 9.81 2.44
N ASP A 202 26.10 10.37 3.57
CA ASP A 202 26.95 11.58 3.61
C ASP A 202 26.33 12.77 2.82
N ALA A 203 25.00 12.80 2.68
CA ALA A 203 24.30 13.75 1.82
C ALA A 203 23.47 14.76 2.61
N ARG A 204 23.49 16.02 2.17
CA ARG A 204 22.67 17.09 2.74
C ARG A 204 21.47 17.37 1.84
N VAL A 205 20.26 17.23 2.38
CA VAL A 205 19.01 17.35 1.62
C VAL A 205 18.11 18.45 2.17
N VAL A 206 17.21 18.94 1.32
CA VAL A 206 15.99 19.64 1.73
C VAL A 206 14.83 18.69 1.53
N THR A 207 14.14 18.38 2.62
CA THR A 207 12.89 17.62 2.62
C THR A 207 11.78 18.44 1.97
N GLY A 208 10.99 17.79 1.12
CA GLY A 208 9.79 18.34 0.49
C GLY A 208 8.52 17.69 1.02
N GLU A 209 7.52 17.58 0.15
CA GLU A 209 6.18 17.10 0.50
C GLU A 209 6.11 15.57 0.67
N ARG A 210 5.10 15.11 1.42
CA ARG A 210 4.74 13.69 1.52
C ARG A 210 4.27 13.14 0.18
N LEU A 211 4.76 11.96 -0.17
CA LEU A 211 4.44 11.23 -1.40
C LEU A 211 3.68 9.95 -1.09
N GLY A 212 2.60 9.68 -1.83
CA GLY A 212 1.83 8.43 -1.69
C GLY A 212 1.11 8.30 -0.33
N THR A 213 0.69 7.10 0.02
CA THR A 213 -0.01 6.79 1.29
C THR A 213 0.96 6.53 2.43
N ASP A 214 0.49 6.61 3.68
CA ASP A 214 1.22 6.10 4.86
C ASP A 214 1.25 4.57 4.80
N LEU A 215 2.42 3.92 4.81
CA LEU A 215 2.56 2.49 4.53
C LEU A 215 2.75 1.66 5.80
N PRO A 216 1.84 0.73 6.14
CA PRO A 216 2.04 -0.19 7.25
C PRO A 216 3.26 -1.11 7.04
N ILE A 217 4.22 -1.05 7.96
CA ILE A 217 5.40 -1.93 7.99
C ILE A 217 5.49 -2.62 9.35
N GLY A 218 4.69 -3.68 9.52
CA GLY A 218 4.57 -4.38 10.79
C GLY A 218 3.88 -3.49 11.84
N ARG A 219 4.58 -3.12 12.91
CA ARG A 219 4.03 -2.24 13.98
C ARG A 219 4.44 -0.77 13.83
N ARG A 220 4.90 -0.39 12.64
CA ARG A 220 5.39 0.95 12.30
C ARG A 220 4.68 1.46 11.04
N VAL A 221 4.80 2.75 10.76
CA VAL A 221 4.27 3.39 9.56
C VAL A 221 5.41 4.07 8.80
N LEU A 222 5.64 3.65 7.56
CA LEU A 222 6.59 4.29 6.65
C LEU A 222 5.91 5.46 5.93
N ARG A 223 6.52 6.64 5.95
CA ARG A 223 6.06 7.86 5.30
C ARG A 223 7.13 8.36 4.35
N ILE A 224 6.79 8.46 3.07
CA ILE A 224 7.74 8.89 2.05
C ILE A 224 7.67 10.39 1.88
N HIS A 225 8.82 11.04 1.88
CA HIS A 225 8.98 12.47 1.59
C HIS A 225 9.83 12.64 0.34
N THR A 226 9.42 13.57 -0.52
CA THR A 226 10.31 14.03 -1.59
C THR A 226 11.52 14.74 -0.97
N ALA A 227 12.66 14.69 -1.64
CA ALA A 227 13.86 15.37 -1.18
C ALA A 227 14.72 15.83 -2.36
N ARG A 228 15.48 16.90 -2.16
CA ARG A 228 16.49 17.39 -3.11
C ARG A 228 17.81 17.61 -2.42
N LEU A 229 18.91 17.35 -3.11
CA LEU A 229 20.24 17.69 -2.60
C LEU A 229 20.38 19.21 -2.45
N LEU A 230 20.97 19.65 -1.35
CA LEU A 230 21.36 21.05 -1.17
C LEU A 230 22.49 21.42 -2.13
N PRO A 231 22.55 22.67 -2.60
CA PRO A 231 23.71 23.17 -3.35
C PRO A 231 25.00 22.92 -2.56
N GLY A 232 25.99 22.31 -3.22
CA GLY A 232 27.27 21.95 -2.60
C GLY A 232 27.22 20.75 -1.64
N SER A 233 26.11 20.01 -1.55
CA SER A 233 26.09 18.70 -0.89
C SER A 233 27.15 17.77 -1.51
N PRO A 234 27.84 16.94 -0.71
CA PRO A 234 28.61 15.82 -1.24
C PRO A 234 27.73 14.91 -2.11
N GLU A 235 28.38 14.16 -3.02
CA GLU A 235 27.72 13.09 -3.76
C GLU A 235 27.38 11.93 -2.81
N PRO A 236 26.12 11.44 -2.80
CA PRO A 236 25.71 10.34 -1.93
C PRO A 236 26.64 9.12 -1.98
N GLN A 237 27.01 8.59 -0.82
CA GLN A 237 27.87 7.41 -0.66
C GLN A 237 27.13 6.31 0.11
N PRO A 238 27.22 5.02 -0.27
CA PRO A 238 26.58 3.93 0.49
C PRO A 238 27.31 3.66 1.81
N ARG A 239 26.93 4.32 2.91
CA ARG A 239 27.55 4.09 4.24
C ARG A 239 27.02 2.83 4.92
N GLU A 240 25.71 2.62 4.85
CA GLU A 240 25.02 1.45 5.43
C GLU A 240 24.45 0.51 4.36
N HIS A 241 24.37 1.00 3.12
CA HIS A 241 23.89 0.26 1.96
C HIS A 241 25.03 -0.45 1.22
N ARG A 242 24.66 -1.43 0.39
CA ARG A 242 25.60 -2.18 -0.44
C ARG A 242 25.96 -1.40 -1.70
N ALA A 243 25.01 -0.65 -2.23
CA ALA A 243 25.15 0.12 -3.45
C ALA A 243 24.09 1.22 -3.50
N LEU A 244 24.40 2.30 -4.22
CA LEU A 244 23.45 3.35 -4.60
C LEU A 244 23.29 3.35 -6.12
N ARG A 245 22.11 3.77 -6.61
CA ARG A 245 21.88 3.97 -8.04
C ARG A 245 20.89 5.11 -8.30
N TRP A 246 21.28 6.02 -9.19
CA TRP A 246 20.36 6.99 -9.78
C TRP A 246 19.57 6.34 -10.91
N VAL A 247 18.26 6.22 -10.76
CA VAL A 247 17.36 5.51 -11.70
C VAL A 247 16.32 6.44 -12.29
N GLY A 248 16.09 6.33 -13.60
CA GLY A 248 15.05 7.09 -14.28
C GLY A 248 13.67 6.42 -14.23
N ALA A 249 12.62 7.14 -14.66
CA ALA A 249 11.23 6.67 -14.66
C ALA A 249 10.99 5.36 -15.44
N ARG A 250 11.85 5.03 -16.42
CA ARG A 250 11.76 3.78 -17.20
C ARG A 250 12.45 2.59 -16.53
N GLU A 251 13.42 2.86 -15.66
CA GLU A 251 14.26 1.84 -15.01
C GLU A 251 13.74 1.50 -13.61
N ILE A 252 13.00 2.42 -12.98
CA ILE A 252 12.57 2.26 -11.60
C ILE A 252 11.78 0.96 -11.37
N ALA A 253 10.93 0.54 -12.31
CA ALA A 253 10.15 -0.69 -12.19
C ALA A 253 10.99 -1.98 -12.34
N THR A 254 12.24 -1.91 -12.81
CA THR A 254 13.08 -3.09 -13.04
C THR A 254 13.87 -3.53 -11.80
N LEU A 255 13.88 -2.71 -10.74
CA LEU A 255 14.60 -3.01 -9.50
C LEU A 255 13.76 -3.91 -8.61
N GLY A 256 14.43 -4.78 -7.85
CA GLY A 256 13.81 -5.62 -6.81
C GLY A 256 13.51 -4.83 -5.54
N TRP A 257 12.59 -3.87 -5.60
CA TRP A 257 12.18 -3.03 -4.46
C TRP A 257 11.62 -3.84 -3.31
N LEU A 258 11.79 -3.40 -2.07
CA LEU A 258 11.00 -3.84 -0.92
C LEU A 258 9.50 -3.63 -1.13
N ASP A 259 8.67 -4.42 -0.45
CA ASP A 259 7.21 -4.37 -0.62
C ASP A 259 6.62 -3.00 -0.26
N ALA A 260 7.21 -2.31 0.72
CA ALA A 260 6.83 -0.97 1.15
C ALA A 260 7.10 0.05 0.05
N ASP A 261 8.35 0.15 -0.39
CA ASP A 261 8.78 1.08 -1.44
C ASP A 261 8.12 0.78 -2.79
N ARG A 262 7.90 -0.49 -3.10
CA ARG A 262 7.14 -0.92 -4.27
C ARG A 262 5.74 -0.29 -4.31
N ALA A 263 5.16 -0.03 -3.13
CA ALA A 263 3.82 0.52 -3.01
C ALA A 263 3.71 1.96 -3.53
N VAL A 264 4.81 2.69 -3.69
CA VAL A 264 4.81 4.09 -4.15
C VAL A 264 5.48 4.27 -5.51
N LEU A 265 5.78 3.20 -6.25
CA LEU A 265 6.45 3.30 -7.55
C LEU A 265 5.64 4.09 -8.58
N GLY A 266 4.31 4.03 -8.53
CA GLY A 266 3.46 4.82 -9.43
C GLY A 266 3.68 6.31 -9.21
N GLU A 267 3.59 6.74 -7.96
CA GLU A 267 3.81 8.12 -7.52
C GLU A 267 5.25 8.60 -7.80
N LEU A 268 6.24 7.72 -7.64
CA LEU A 268 7.63 8.03 -7.99
C LEU A 268 7.82 8.18 -9.50
N VAL A 269 7.16 7.35 -10.33
CA VAL A 269 7.19 7.50 -11.79
C VAL A 269 6.58 8.83 -12.22
N ASP A 270 5.47 9.23 -11.60
CA ASP A 270 4.81 10.51 -11.88
C ASP A 270 5.72 11.68 -11.46
N LEU A 271 6.35 11.60 -10.28
CA LEU A 271 7.33 12.57 -9.80
C LEU A 271 8.52 12.76 -10.75
N LEU A 272 9.00 11.68 -11.38
CA LEU A 272 10.14 11.73 -12.31
C LEU A 272 9.76 12.20 -13.72
N ARG A 273 8.46 12.30 -14.04
CA ARG A 273 7.95 12.74 -15.34
C ARG A 273 7.42 14.18 -15.33
N GLY A 274 7.07 14.69 -14.15
CA GLY A 274 6.73 16.10 -13.94
C GLY A 274 7.95 17.00 -14.02
#